data_AF-A0AAV3J5V1-F1
#
_entry.id   AF-A0AAV3J5V1-F1
#
_cell.length_a   1.000
_cell.length_b   1.000
_cell.length_c   1.000
_cell.angle_alpha   90.00
_cell.angle_beta   90.00
_cell.angle_gamma   90.00
#
_symmetry.space_group_name_H-M   'P 1'
#
loop_
_entity.id
_entity.type
_entity.pdbx_description
1 polymer ?
#
loop_
_entity_poly.entity_id
_entity_poly.type
_entity_poly.pdbx_seq_one_letter_code
_entity_poly.pdbx_strand_id
1 'polypeptide(L)'
;MSRKEIYSIIIIFLIFSVCFFFFNEEVVKDSSENEKLRSGLSRNTVMRQEDSLFESGNFLDFSGSEESETLADSNGDITSTDDVAPTADGYSSLSSEEKERIRKEIIQKVKLLAERFPDNSLIPRELTEEKRKKDEEKMNKIRGILLEGGEVPKSEMEFYLDSKIKKTNDMTEILEYSMKFFKDSGRHYPDTFMKIIEDRLQSLRESKDELLNAKKNLESN
;
A
#
# COMPACT_ATOMS: atom_id res chain seq x y z
N MET A 1 16.69 61.94 -0.57
CA MET A 1 15.71 60.89 -0.25
C MET A 1 15.05 61.24 1.08
N SER A 2 13.76 61.54 1.07
CA SER A 2 13.06 61.96 2.28
C SER A 2 12.83 60.75 3.20
N ARG A 3 12.81 60.95 4.52
CA ARG A 3 12.55 59.85 5.48
C ARG A 3 11.28 59.04 5.12
N LYS A 4 10.29 59.71 4.51
CA LYS A 4 9.03 59.13 4.04
C LYS A 4 9.22 58.12 2.89
N GLU A 5 10.16 58.36 1.98
CA GLU A 5 10.48 57.45 0.87
C GLU A 5 11.14 56.16 1.39
N ILE A 6 11.99 56.27 2.41
CA ILE A 6 12.68 55.11 3.00
C ILE A 6 11.67 54.21 3.73
N TYR A 7 10.76 54.77 4.53
CA TYR A 7 9.72 53.99 5.20
C TYR A 7 8.76 53.32 4.22
N SER A 8 8.44 53.98 3.09
CA SER A 8 7.57 53.39 2.08
C SER A 8 8.18 52.16 1.41
N ILE A 9 9.49 52.17 1.13
CA ILE A 9 10.19 51.01 0.56
C ILE A 9 10.23 49.85 1.55
N ILE A 10 10.49 50.14 2.83
CA ILE A 10 10.53 49.12 3.89
C ILE A 10 9.16 48.46 4.06
N ILE A 11 8.07 49.23 4.03
CA ILE A 11 6.70 48.71 4.13
C ILE A 11 6.36 47.80 2.95
N ILE A 12 6.74 48.19 1.72
CA ILE A 12 6.53 47.36 0.53
C ILE A 12 7.30 46.04 0.65
N PHE A 13 8.56 46.09 1.12
CA PHE A 13 9.37 44.88 1.33
C PHE A 13 8.80 43.97 2.42
N LEU A 14 8.25 44.54 3.49
CA LEU A 14 7.57 43.79 4.55
C LEU A 14 6.30 43.12 4.06
N ILE A 15 5.47 43.82 3.29
CA ILE A 15 4.28 43.25 2.67
C ILE A 15 4.66 42.14 1.69
N PHE A 16 5.69 42.36 0.87
CA PHE A 16 6.16 41.35 -0.07
C PHE A 16 6.73 40.11 0.64
N SER A 17 7.44 40.29 1.76
CA SER A 17 7.94 39.19 2.59
C SER A 17 6.80 38.39 3.25
N VAL A 18 5.77 39.09 3.76
CA VAL A 18 4.57 38.45 4.30
C VAL A 18 3.81 37.71 3.19
N CYS A 19 3.62 38.32 2.03
CA CYS A 19 3.03 37.64 0.87
C CYS A 19 3.87 36.42 0.45
N PHE A 20 5.20 36.51 0.43
CA PHE A 20 6.07 35.37 0.13
C PHE A 20 5.97 34.27 1.18
N PHE A 21 5.77 34.61 2.46
CA PHE A 21 5.57 33.62 3.53
C PHE A 21 4.20 32.95 3.48
N PHE A 22 3.14 33.69 3.15
CA PHE A 22 1.77 33.18 3.07
C PHE A 22 1.43 32.53 1.71
N PHE A 23 2.11 32.91 0.62
CA PHE A 23 1.94 32.31 -0.71
C PHE A 23 3.00 31.25 -1.07
N ASN A 24 4.03 31.03 -0.25
CA ASN A 24 4.86 29.80 -0.34
C ASN A 24 4.21 28.59 0.33
N GLU A 25 2.98 28.74 0.82
CA GLU A 25 2.07 27.61 0.99
C GLU A 25 1.34 27.31 -0.34
N GLU A 26 2.02 27.55 -1.47
CA GLU A 26 1.82 26.71 -2.65
C GLU A 26 2.21 25.31 -2.21
N VAL A 27 1.19 24.55 -1.84
CA VAL A 27 1.12 23.09 -1.86
C VAL A 27 2.12 22.59 -2.90
N VAL A 28 3.30 22.19 -2.41
CA VAL A 28 4.18 21.27 -3.12
C VAL A 28 3.32 20.03 -3.24
N LYS A 29 2.60 19.95 -4.35
CA LYS A 29 1.96 18.73 -4.80
C LYS A 29 3.14 17.81 -5.06
N ASP A 30 3.45 16.99 -4.06
CA ASP A 30 4.69 16.27 -3.95
C ASP A 30 4.90 15.46 -5.23
N SER A 31 5.81 15.91 -6.09
CA SER A 31 6.10 15.26 -7.36
C SER A 31 6.98 14.02 -7.15
N SER A 32 6.95 13.45 -5.95
CA SER A 32 7.77 12.32 -5.49
C SER A 32 7.17 10.97 -5.88
N GLU A 33 5.89 10.93 -6.29
CA GLU A 33 5.17 9.70 -6.66
C GLU A 33 5.82 8.93 -7.81
N ASN A 34 6.51 9.62 -8.72
CA ASN A 34 7.19 9.04 -9.89
C ASN A 34 8.72 9.12 -9.82
N GLU A 35 9.28 9.43 -8.65
CA GLU A 35 10.73 9.47 -8.51
C GLU A 35 11.31 8.06 -8.68
N LYS A 36 12.14 7.89 -9.70
CA LYS A 36 12.88 6.64 -9.90
C LYS A 36 14.03 6.57 -8.91
N LEU A 37 14.03 5.53 -8.10
CA LEU A 37 15.12 5.21 -7.19
C LEU A 37 16.35 4.74 -7.98
N ARG A 38 17.52 4.71 -7.32
CA ARG A 38 18.77 4.21 -7.92
C ARG A 38 18.68 2.75 -8.39
N SER A 39 17.74 1.99 -7.84
CA SER A 39 17.41 0.62 -8.28
C SER A 39 16.66 0.56 -9.62
N GLY A 40 16.20 1.69 -10.16
CA GLY A 40 15.37 1.77 -11.36
C GLY A 40 13.87 1.59 -11.13
N LEU A 41 13.46 1.23 -9.91
CA LEU A 41 12.06 1.16 -9.49
C LEU A 41 11.53 2.54 -9.09
N SER A 42 10.24 2.80 -9.31
CA SER A 42 9.60 3.98 -8.74
C SER A 42 9.52 3.87 -7.20
N ARG A 43 9.57 5.02 -6.52
CA ARG A 43 9.37 5.10 -5.07
C ARG A 43 8.03 4.47 -4.66
N ASN A 44 6.97 4.75 -5.41
CA ASN A 44 5.64 4.18 -5.21
C ASN A 44 5.66 2.64 -5.27
N THR A 45 6.28 2.04 -6.30
CA THR A 45 6.39 0.56 -6.40
C THR A 45 7.10 -0.07 -5.21
N VAL A 46 8.11 0.60 -4.64
CA VAL A 46 8.85 0.11 -3.46
C VAL A 46 8.06 0.29 -2.15
N MET A 47 7.37 1.42 -1.99
CA MET A 47 6.55 1.74 -0.82
C MET A 47 5.25 0.93 -0.78
N ARG A 48 4.69 0.58 -1.95
CA ARG A 48 3.42 -0.13 -2.07
C ARG A 48 3.38 -1.37 -1.18
N GLN A 49 2.41 -1.41 -0.27
CA GLN A 49 2.13 -2.58 0.57
C GLN A 49 1.17 -3.52 -0.18
N GLU A 50 1.44 -4.81 -0.11
CA GLU A 50 0.64 -5.88 -0.75
C GLU A 50 0.47 -7.02 0.26
N ASP A 51 0.10 -6.64 1.48
CA ASP A 51 -0.04 -7.57 2.58
C ASP A 51 -1.44 -8.20 2.57
N SER A 52 -1.64 -9.22 3.40
CA SER A 52 -2.88 -10.00 3.37
C SER A 52 -4.11 -9.15 3.69
N LEU A 53 -5.10 -9.15 2.80
CA LEU A 53 -6.40 -8.48 3.03
C LEU A 53 -7.26 -9.16 4.12
N PHE A 54 -6.81 -10.30 4.64
CA PHE A 54 -7.55 -11.08 5.64
C PHE A 54 -7.08 -10.80 7.06
N GLU A 55 -5.90 -10.20 7.24
CA GLU A 55 -5.31 -9.92 8.55
C GLU A 55 -5.72 -8.54 9.11
N SER A 56 -6.23 -7.62 8.27
CA SER A 56 -6.65 -6.26 8.66
C SER A 56 -8.01 -6.18 9.38
N GLY A 57 -8.72 -7.30 9.53
CA GLY A 57 -10.07 -7.33 10.10
C GLY A 57 -11.17 -6.78 9.17
N ASN A 58 -10.79 -6.11 8.06
CA ASN A 58 -11.72 -5.60 7.06
C ASN A 58 -11.25 -5.99 5.64
N PHE A 59 -11.94 -6.96 5.03
CA PHE A 59 -11.62 -7.45 3.69
C PHE A 59 -11.82 -6.33 2.67
N LEU A 60 -10.78 -6.00 1.91
CA LEU A 60 -10.72 -4.89 0.94
C LEU A 60 -10.56 -3.50 1.58
N ASP A 61 -10.00 -3.45 2.79
CA ASP A 61 -9.46 -2.22 3.35
C ASP A 61 -8.10 -1.90 2.72
N PHE A 62 -8.06 -0.81 1.94
CA PHE A 62 -6.85 -0.29 1.29
C PHE A 62 -6.35 1.01 1.92
N SER A 63 -6.83 1.36 3.13
CA SER A 63 -6.45 2.60 3.81
C SER A 63 -4.94 2.74 4.07
N GLY A 64 -4.21 1.62 4.16
CA GLY A 64 -2.74 1.59 4.23
C GLY A 64 -2.01 1.70 2.90
N SER A 65 -2.74 1.81 1.77
CA SER A 65 -2.16 2.03 0.45
C SER A 65 -2.24 3.51 0.07
N GLU A 66 -1.23 4.02 -0.64
CA GLU A 66 -1.16 5.42 -1.10
C GLU A 66 -2.35 5.82 -2.02
N GLU A 67 -3.11 4.84 -2.52
CA GLU A 67 -4.36 5.06 -3.28
C GLU A 67 -5.51 5.62 -2.42
N SER A 68 -5.35 5.57 -1.08
CA SER A 68 -6.34 6.04 -0.11
C SER A 68 -6.24 7.55 0.21
N GLU A 69 -5.22 8.26 -0.27
CA GLU A 69 -5.00 9.68 0.08
C GLU A 69 -6.10 10.63 -0.44
N THR A 70 -7.04 10.14 -1.25
CA THR A 70 -8.18 10.93 -1.75
C THR A 70 -9.46 10.79 -0.92
N LEU A 71 -9.51 9.98 0.14
CA LEU A 71 -10.77 9.64 0.83
C LEU A 71 -10.69 9.56 2.37
N ALA A 72 -9.87 10.40 3.01
CA ALA A 72 -9.87 10.51 4.48
C ALA A 72 -11.23 10.95 5.10
N ASP A 73 -12.27 11.21 4.30
CA ASP A 73 -13.58 11.69 4.75
C ASP A 73 -14.78 10.83 4.31
N SER A 74 -14.62 9.51 4.14
CA SER A 74 -15.78 8.62 4.00
C SER A 74 -15.80 7.53 5.05
N ASN A 75 -16.46 7.84 6.17
CA ASN A 75 -17.06 6.86 7.08
C ASN A 75 -18.09 6.03 6.29
N GLY A 76 -17.61 5.05 5.53
CA GLY A 76 -18.40 4.05 4.84
C GLY A 76 -18.58 2.84 5.73
N ASP A 77 -19.55 2.91 6.63
CA ASP A 77 -20.14 1.76 7.31
C ASP A 77 -20.70 0.81 6.23
N ILE A 78 -19.97 -0.27 5.97
CA ILE A 78 -20.49 -1.44 5.25
C ILE A 78 -20.79 -2.52 6.29
N THR A 79 -21.81 -2.24 7.10
CA THR A 79 -22.69 -3.16 7.84
C THR A 79 -22.07 -4.44 8.42
N SER A 80 -21.80 -4.36 9.72
CA SER A 80 -22.41 -5.22 10.75
C SER A 80 -22.59 -6.71 10.43
N THR A 81 -21.58 -7.49 10.79
CA THR A 81 -21.84 -8.65 11.65
C THR A 81 -21.29 -8.30 13.03
N ASP A 82 -22.13 -8.45 14.06
CA ASP A 82 -21.74 -8.36 15.47
C ASP A 82 -20.64 -9.39 15.77
N ASP A 83 -19.40 -9.03 15.51
CA ASP A 83 -18.20 -9.56 16.11
C ASP A 83 -17.16 -8.44 15.91
N VAL A 84 -16.69 -7.88 17.02
CA VAL A 84 -15.75 -6.75 17.05
C VAL A 84 -14.46 -7.18 16.33
N ALA A 85 -14.40 -6.96 15.02
CA ALA A 85 -13.15 -7.01 14.28
C ALA A 85 -12.26 -5.91 14.86
N PRO A 86 -11.08 -6.24 15.41
CA PRO A 86 -10.21 -5.22 15.96
C PRO A 86 -9.81 -4.32 14.79
N THR A 87 -9.95 -3.00 14.96
CA THR A 87 -9.24 -2.03 14.13
C THR A 87 -7.74 -2.37 14.10
N ALA A 88 -6.98 -1.94 13.09
CA ALA A 88 -5.53 -2.25 13.00
C ALA A 88 -4.75 -1.90 14.30
N ASP A 89 -5.18 -0.86 15.02
CA ASP A 89 -4.69 -0.49 16.35
C ASP A 89 -5.13 -1.46 17.46
N GLY A 90 -6.38 -1.94 17.39
CA GLY A 90 -6.93 -2.95 18.29
C GLY A 90 -6.20 -4.28 18.18
N TYR A 91 -5.95 -4.78 16.96
CA TYR A 91 -5.30 -6.07 16.72
C TYR A 91 -3.88 -6.09 17.30
N SER A 92 -3.13 -5.00 17.14
CA SER A 92 -1.77 -4.87 17.64
C SER A 92 -1.68 -5.00 19.17
N SER A 93 -2.70 -4.48 19.88
CA SER A 93 -2.81 -4.52 21.35
C SER A 93 -3.28 -5.85 21.95
N LEU A 94 -3.74 -6.80 21.12
CA LEU A 94 -4.22 -8.11 21.58
C LEU A 94 -3.08 -8.99 22.11
N SER A 95 -3.42 -9.83 23.09
CA SER A 95 -2.54 -10.90 23.56
C SER A 95 -2.27 -11.92 22.45
N SER A 96 -1.17 -12.67 22.56
CA SER A 96 -0.84 -13.73 21.60
C SER A 96 -1.93 -14.81 21.50
N GLU A 97 -2.64 -15.08 22.60
CA GLU A 97 -3.73 -16.04 22.66
C GLU A 97 -5.00 -15.55 21.93
N GLU A 98 -5.32 -14.25 22.04
CA GLU A 98 -6.42 -13.64 21.29
C GLU A 98 -6.13 -13.56 19.79
N LYS A 99 -4.90 -13.18 19.42
CA LYS A 99 -4.44 -13.19 18.02
C LYS A 99 -4.57 -14.59 17.40
N GLU A 100 -4.14 -15.62 18.12
CA GLU A 100 -4.22 -17.00 17.62
C GLU A 100 -5.68 -17.49 17.50
N ARG A 101 -6.59 -17.05 18.39
CA ARG A 101 -8.02 -17.37 18.26
C ARG A 101 -8.64 -16.73 17.02
N ILE A 102 -8.45 -15.42 16.83
CA ILE A 102 -8.94 -14.69 15.66
C ILE A 102 -8.37 -15.29 14.37
N ARG A 103 -7.08 -15.64 14.37
CA ARG A 103 -6.43 -16.27 13.23
C ARG A 103 -7.09 -17.59 12.84
N LYS A 104 -7.35 -18.48 13.81
CA LYS A 104 -8.02 -19.77 13.54
C LYS A 104 -9.41 -19.57 12.97
N GLU A 105 -10.15 -18.58 13.46
CA GLU A 105 -11.46 -18.23 12.95
C GLU A 105 -11.40 -17.74 11.50
N ILE A 106 -10.46 -16.85 11.18
CA ILE A 106 -10.24 -16.36 9.81
C ILE A 106 -9.87 -17.52 8.89
N ILE A 107 -8.95 -18.40 9.30
CA ILE A 107 -8.55 -19.59 8.52
C ILE A 107 -9.76 -20.47 8.20
N GLN A 108 -10.65 -20.69 9.17
CA GLN A 108 -11.87 -21.45 8.94
C GLN A 108 -12.81 -20.75 7.95
N LYS A 109 -12.97 -19.43 8.05
CA LYS A 109 -13.81 -18.62 7.14
C LYS A 109 -13.28 -18.64 5.71
N VAL A 110 -11.96 -18.55 5.52
CA VAL A 110 -11.32 -18.47 4.19
C VAL A 110 -10.91 -19.83 3.61
N LYS A 111 -11.22 -20.94 4.29
CA LYS A 111 -10.78 -22.29 3.88
C LYS A 111 -11.15 -22.64 2.43
N LEU A 112 -12.39 -22.38 2.02
CA LEU A 112 -12.84 -22.64 0.63
C LEU A 112 -12.10 -21.78 -0.40
N LEU A 113 -11.73 -20.56 -0.01
CA LEU A 113 -10.95 -19.66 -0.84
C LEU A 113 -9.50 -20.14 -0.96
N ALA A 114 -8.92 -20.62 0.15
CA ALA A 114 -7.59 -21.23 0.19
C ALA A 114 -7.51 -22.52 -0.64
N GLU A 115 -8.60 -23.30 -0.70
CA GLU A 115 -8.70 -24.49 -1.56
C GLU A 115 -8.79 -24.11 -3.05
N ARG A 116 -9.46 -22.99 -3.37
CA ARG A 116 -9.56 -22.48 -4.75
C ARG A 116 -8.24 -21.88 -5.25
N PHE A 117 -7.48 -21.26 -4.36
CA PHE A 117 -6.24 -20.55 -4.70
C PHE A 117 -5.04 -21.16 -3.93
N PRO A 118 -4.64 -22.40 -4.26
CA PRO A 118 -3.64 -23.16 -3.49
C PRO A 118 -2.27 -22.47 -3.41
N ASP A 119 -1.87 -21.75 -4.46
CA ASP A 119 -0.55 -21.12 -4.58
C ASP A 119 -0.49 -19.68 -4.04
N ASN A 120 -1.65 -19.13 -3.65
CA ASN A 120 -1.77 -17.78 -3.16
C ASN A 120 -1.31 -17.69 -1.71
N SER A 121 -0.23 -16.94 -1.50
CA SER A 121 0.43 -16.79 -0.19
C SER A 121 -0.19 -15.73 0.69
N LEU A 122 -1.09 -14.90 0.15
CA LEU A 122 -1.80 -13.88 0.92
C LEU A 122 -3.01 -14.46 1.66
N ILE A 123 -3.48 -15.66 1.31
CA ILE A 123 -4.57 -16.32 2.01
C ILE A 123 -4.03 -17.07 3.24
N PRO A 124 -4.49 -16.74 4.47
CA PRO A 124 -4.01 -17.38 5.69
C PRO A 124 -4.15 -18.91 5.69
N ARG A 125 -3.11 -19.62 6.17
CA ARG A 125 -3.06 -21.09 6.32
C ARG A 125 -2.34 -21.51 7.60
N GLU A 126 -2.57 -22.74 8.05
CA GLU A 126 -2.07 -23.22 9.35
C GLU A 126 -0.54 -23.44 9.43
N LEU A 127 0.18 -23.55 8.31
CA LEU A 127 1.52 -24.20 8.30
C LEU A 127 2.71 -23.37 7.76
N THR A 128 2.61 -22.04 7.61
CA THR A 128 3.63 -21.28 6.84
C THR A 128 4.27 -20.09 7.58
N GLU A 129 4.08 -19.97 8.90
CA GLU A 129 4.33 -18.71 9.61
C GLU A 129 5.80 -18.31 9.80
N GLU A 130 6.63 -19.23 10.29
CA GLU A 130 8.00 -18.86 10.65
C GLU A 130 8.83 -18.45 9.43
N LYS A 131 8.60 -19.13 8.30
CA LYS A 131 9.22 -18.79 7.02
C LYS A 131 8.69 -17.47 6.48
N ARG A 132 7.37 -17.28 6.51
CA ARG A 132 6.71 -16.04 6.05
C ARG A 132 7.23 -14.82 6.81
N LYS A 133 7.33 -14.91 8.13
CA LYS A 133 7.85 -13.82 8.96
C LYS A 133 9.30 -13.48 8.63
N LYS A 134 10.16 -14.49 8.45
CA LYS A 134 11.57 -14.27 8.05
C LYS A 134 11.68 -13.64 6.67
N ASP A 135 10.87 -14.10 5.72
CA ASP A 135 10.84 -13.55 4.36
C ASP A 135 10.34 -12.10 4.38
N GLU A 136 9.34 -11.78 5.21
CA GLU A 136 8.83 -10.42 5.40
C GLU A 136 9.83 -9.47 6.06
N GLU A 137 10.53 -9.90 7.12
CA GLU A 137 11.61 -9.14 7.73
C GLU A 137 12.72 -8.83 6.72
N LYS A 138 13.09 -9.81 5.90
CA LYS A 138 14.08 -9.65 4.83
C LYS A 138 13.60 -8.66 3.76
N MET A 139 12.34 -8.76 3.34
CA MET A 139 11.72 -7.81 2.40
C MET A 139 11.73 -6.38 2.94
N ASN A 140 11.38 -6.19 4.21
CA ASN A 140 11.35 -4.89 4.86
C ASN A 140 12.76 -4.27 4.97
N LYS A 141 13.78 -5.09 5.28
CA LYS A 141 15.17 -4.65 5.27
C LYS A 141 15.61 -4.16 3.90
N ILE A 142 15.34 -4.95 2.85
CA ILE A 142 15.70 -4.57 1.48
C ILE A 142 14.96 -3.30 1.05
N ARG A 143 13.66 -3.19 1.36
CA ARG A 143 12.86 -1.98 1.12
C ARG A 143 13.52 -0.74 1.73
N GLY A 144 13.94 -0.80 3.00
CA GLY A 144 14.63 0.31 3.67
C GLY A 144 15.87 0.76 2.92
N ILE A 145 16.73 -0.18 2.53
CA ILE A 145 17.95 0.10 1.76
C ILE A 145 17.63 0.76 0.41
N LEU A 146 16.60 0.27 -0.30
CA LEU A 146 16.18 0.84 -1.59
C LEU A 146 15.70 2.29 -1.46
N LEU A 147 14.93 2.59 -0.42
CA LEU A 147 14.39 3.92 -0.16
C LEU A 147 15.48 4.92 0.25
N GLU A 148 16.53 4.45 0.93
CA GLU A 148 17.71 5.23 1.28
C GLU A 148 18.68 5.42 0.07
N GLY A 149 18.39 4.80 -1.07
CA GLY A 149 19.26 4.85 -2.26
C GLY A 149 20.55 4.03 -2.11
N GLY A 150 20.55 3.06 -1.18
CA GLY A 150 21.63 2.11 -0.95
C GLY A 150 21.70 1.03 -2.05
N GLU A 151 22.86 0.39 -2.17
CA GLU A 151 23.08 -0.70 -3.11
C GLU A 151 22.72 -2.03 -2.46
N VAL A 152 21.90 -2.82 -3.15
CA VAL A 152 21.44 -4.14 -2.68
C VAL A 152 22.18 -5.22 -3.47
N PRO A 153 22.75 -6.26 -2.81
CA PRO A 153 23.39 -7.37 -3.50
C PRO A 153 22.45 -8.02 -4.53
N LYS A 154 22.99 -8.47 -5.68
CA LYS A 154 22.19 -9.05 -6.78
C LYS A 154 21.23 -10.16 -6.31
N SER A 155 21.70 -11.08 -5.46
CA SER A 155 20.87 -12.17 -4.92
C SER A 155 19.77 -11.71 -3.96
N GLU A 156 19.99 -10.61 -3.23
CA GLU A 156 18.97 -10.00 -2.38
C GLU A 156 17.94 -9.24 -3.21
N MET A 157 18.39 -8.52 -4.26
CA MET A 157 17.51 -7.84 -5.20
C MET A 157 16.64 -8.84 -5.97
N GLU A 158 17.19 -9.94 -6.43
CA GLU A 158 16.44 -11.00 -7.12
C GLU A 158 15.35 -11.59 -6.21
N PHE A 159 15.72 -11.93 -4.97
CA PHE A 159 14.75 -12.37 -3.96
C PHE A 159 13.65 -11.32 -3.74
N TYR A 160 14.00 -10.04 -3.64
CA TYR A 160 13.04 -8.96 -3.43
C TYR A 160 12.07 -8.83 -4.60
N LEU A 161 12.59 -8.78 -5.83
CA LEU A 161 11.77 -8.66 -7.04
C LEU A 161 10.84 -9.86 -7.20
N ASP A 162 11.33 -11.08 -7.02
CA ASP A 162 10.52 -12.30 -7.13
C ASP A 162 9.42 -12.35 -6.09
N SER A 163 9.76 -12.03 -4.84
CA SER A 163 8.79 -11.99 -3.74
C SER A 163 7.74 -10.91 -3.98
N LYS A 164 8.15 -9.74 -4.48
CA LYS A 164 7.25 -8.63 -4.78
C LYS A 164 6.31 -8.99 -5.94
N ILE A 165 6.84 -9.48 -7.05
CA ILE A 165 6.04 -9.97 -8.20
C ILE A 165 5.04 -11.04 -7.75
N LYS A 166 5.46 -11.97 -6.88
CA LYS A 166 4.56 -12.99 -6.33
C LYS A 166 3.43 -12.34 -5.52
N LYS A 167 3.74 -11.44 -4.59
CA LYS A 167 2.73 -10.72 -3.79
C LYS A 167 1.76 -9.92 -4.69
N THR A 168 2.26 -9.23 -5.71
CA THR A 168 1.44 -8.51 -6.69
C THR A 168 0.48 -9.44 -7.44
N ASN A 169 0.97 -10.60 -7.90
CA ASN A 169 0.14 -11.59 -8.59
C ASN A 169 -0.93 -12.20 -7.67
N ASP A 170 -0.53 -12.60 -6.47
CA ASP A 170 -1.44 -13.15 -5.46
C ASP A 170 -2.55 -12.14 -5.10
N MET A 171 -2.20 -10.86 -4.96
CA MET A 171 -3.17 -9.79 -4.70
C MET A 171 -4.11 -9.61 -5.89
N THR A 172 -3.56 -9.53 -7.11
CA THR A 172 -4.35 -9.39 -8.34
C THR A 172 -5.39 -10.51 -8.47
N GLU A 173 -5.00 -11.75 -8.20
CA GLU A 173 -5.90 -12.91 -8.26
C GLU A 173 -7.08 -12.79 -7.29
N ILE A 174 -6.83 -12.36 -6.05
CA ILE A 174 -7.89 -12.16 -5.04
C ILE A 174 -8.83 -11.03 -5.46
N LEU A 175 -8.28 -9.93 -5.97
CA LEU A 175 -9.06 -8.76 -6.38
C LEU A 175 -9.91 -9.04 -7.63
N GLU A 176 -9.36 -9.72 -8.63
CA GLU A 176 -10.10 -10.12 -9.83
C GLU A 176 -11.23 -11.11 -9.48
N TYR A 177 -10.96 -12.06 -8.59
CA TYR A 177 -11.99 -12.96 -8.08
C TYR A 177 -13.09 -12.20 -7.32
N SER A 178 -12.71 -11.28 -6.44
CA SER A 178 -13.65 -10.48 -5.65
C SER A 178 -14.52 -9.62 -6.56
N MET A 179 -13.90 -8.92 -7.52
CA MET A 179 -14.59 -8.13 -8.53
C MET A 179 -15.63 -8.96 -9.30
N LYS A 180 -15.22 -10.14 -9.78
CA LYS A 180 -16.12 -11.05 -10.49
C LYS A 180 -17.26 -11.52 -9.59
N PHE A 181 -16.94 -11.94 -8.36
CA PHE A 181 -17.93 -12.38 -7.39
C PHE A 181 -18.98 -11.30 -7.11
N PHE A 182 -18.56 -10.04 -6.94
CA PHE A 182 -19.49 -8.95 -6.70
C PHE A 182 -20.37 -8.65 -7.92
N LYS A 183 -19.79 -8.61 -9.13
CA LYS A 183 -20.53 -8.45 -10.39
C LYS A 183 -21.56 -9.58 -10.61
N ASP A 184 -21.19 -10.82 -10.30
CA ASP A 184 -22.04 -12.00 -10.48
C ASP A 184 -23.10 -12.17 -9.38
N SER A 185 -22.89 -11.59 -8.19
CA SER A 185 -23.78 -11.75 -7.03
C SER A 185 -25.15 -11.08 -7.17
N GLY A 186 -25.33 -10.21 -8.17
CA GLY A 186 -26.56 -9.46 -8.40
C GLY A 186 -26.91 -8.45 -7.30
N ARG A 187 -26.06 -8.29 -6.26
CA ARG A 187 -26.19 -7.25 -5.24
C ARG A 187 -25.65 -5.94 -5.78
N HIS A 188 -26.36 -4.85 -5.52
CA HIS A 188 -25.89 -3.52 -5.84
C HIS A 188 -24.86 -3.10 -4.79
N TYR A 189 -23.58 -3.24 -5.13
CA TYR A 189 -22.50 -2.61 -4.37
C TYR A 189 -22.38 -1.14 -4.79
N PRO A 190 -21.89 -0.24 -3.91
CA PRO A 190 -21.62 1.14 -4.29
C PRO A 190 -20.60 1.20 -5.45
N ASP A 191 -20.84 2.09 -6.42
CA ASP A 191 -19.92 2.26 -7.56
C ASP A 191 -18.51 2.67 -7.12
N THR A 192 -18.40 3.37 -5.98
CA THR A 192 -17.13 3.73 -5.35
C THR A 192 -16.30 2.51 -4.99
N PHE A 193 -16.92 1.45 -4.50
CA PHE A 193 -16.23 0.23 -4.09
C PHE A 193 -15.66 -0.53 -5.30
N MET A 194 -16.44 -0.64 -6.38
CA MET A 194 -15.96 -1.24 -7.62
C MET A 194 -14.81 -0.44 -8.22
N LYS A 195 -14.95 0.88 -8.22
CA LYS A 195 -13.90 1.77 -8.71
C LYS A 195 -12.59 1.62 -7.93
N ILE A 196 -12.65 1.52 -6.60
CA ILE A 196 -11.46 1.30 -5.76
C ILE A 196 -10.72 0.01 -6.18
N ILE A 197 -11.44 -1.09 -6.39
CA ILE A 197 -10.81 -2.35 -6.82
C ILE A 197 -10.25 -2.23 -8.25
N GLU A 198 -10.93 -1.54 -9.16
CA GLU A 198 -10.43 -1.31 -10.53
C GLU A 198 -9.16 -0.43 -10.54
N ASP A 199 -9.15 0.65 -9.77
CA ASP A 199 -8.01 1.55 -9.61
C ASP A 199 -6.82 0.79 -8.99
N ARG A 200 -7.07 -0.03 -7.97
CA ARG A 200 -6.06 -0.91 -7.37
C ARG A 200 -5.52 -1.95 -8.34
N LEU A 201 -6.37 -2.57 -9.16
CA LEU A 201 -5.94 -3.52 -10.17
C LEU A 201 -5.07 -2.86 -11.24
N GLN A 202 -5.39 -1.63 -11.62
CA GLN A 202 -4.60 -0.87 -12.58
C GLN A 202 -3.22 -0.52 -12.01
N SER A 203 -3.16 -0.04 -10.77
CA SER A 203 -1.89 0.30 -10.12
C SER A 203 -0.97 -0.92 -9.92
N LEU A 204 -1.55 -2.09 -9.59
CA LEU A 204 -0.80 -3.34 -9.47
C LEU A 204 -0.21 -3.79 -10.81
N ARG A 205 -0.92 -3.58 -11.92
CA ARG A 205 -0.40 -3.89 -13.27
C ARG A 205 0.79 -3.02 -13.63
N GLU A 206 0.69 -1.72 -13.38
CA GLU A 206 1.79 -0.78 -13.61
C GLU A 206 3.02 -1.13 -12.76
N SER A 207 2.82 -1.43 -11.48
CA SER A 207 3.88 -1.88 -10.59
C SER A 207 4.55 -3.16 -11.07
N LYS A 208 3.75 -4.13 -11.52
CA LYS A 208 4.23 -5.41 -12.03
C LYS A 208 5.13 -5.23 -13.25
N ASP A 209 4.74 -4.37 -14.17
CA ASP A 209 5.53 -4.09 -15.37
C ASP A 209 6.89 -3.46 -15.00
N GLU A 210 6.92 -2.55 -14.02
CA GLU A 210 8.18 -2.00 -13.48
C GLU A 210 9.06 -3.10 -12.86
N LEU A 211 8.48 -3.98 -12.04
CA LEU A 211 9.21 -5.07 -11.39
C LEU A 211 9.77 -6.07 -12.40
N LEU A 212 9.01 -6.41 -13.44
CA LEU A 212 9.45 -7.30 -14.52
C LEU A 212 10.59 -6.67 -15.34
N ASN A 213 10.48 -5.38 -15.62
CA ASN A 213 11.55 -4.65 -16.30
C ASN A 213 12.82 -4.58 -15.45
N ALA A 214 12.69 -4.30 -14.15
CA ALA A 214 13.82 -4.30 -13.21
C ALA A 214 14.48 -5.68 -13.13
N LYS A 215 13.69 -6.76 -13.08
CA LYS A 215 14.20 -8.14 -13.07
C LYS A 215 14.98 -8.46 -14.35
N LYS A 216 14.42 -8.12 -15.52
CA LYS A 216 15.11 -8.31 -16.81
C LYS A 216 16.45 -7.57 -16.87
N ASN A 217 16.49 -6.34 -16.37
CA ASN A 217 17.72 -5.55 -16.32
C ASN A 217 18.76 -6.13 -15.36
N LEU A 218 18.32 -6.77 -14.27
CA LEU A 218 19.19 -7.47 -13.31
C LEU A 218 19.80 -8.74 -13.91
N GLU A 219 19.04 -9.47 -14.74
CA GLU A 219 19.51 -10.68 -15.43
C GLU A 219 20.50 -10.35 -16.56
N SER A 220 20.34 -9.20 -17.21
CA SER A 220 21.21 -8.76 -18.31
C SER A 220 22.56 -8.16 -17.90
N ASN A 221 22.74 -7.85 -16.61
CA ASN A 221 23.98 -7.33 -16.01
C ASN A 221 24.72 -8.41 -15.23
#